data_AF-A0A7X4B5N1-F1
#
_entry.id   AF-A0A7X4B5N1-F1
#
_cell.length_a   1.000
_cell.length_b   1.000
_cell.length_c   1.000
_cell.angle_alpha   90.00
_cell.angle_beta   90.00
_cell.angle_gamma   90.00
#
_symmetry.space_group_name_H-M   'P 1'
#
loop_
_entity.id
_entity.type
_entity.pdbx_description
1 polymer ?
#
loop_
_entity_poly.entity_id
_entity_poly.type
_entity_poly.pdbx_seq_one_letter_code
_entity_poly.pdbx_strand_id
1 'polypeptide(L)' 'MDKKIDLNSTEMNEVVKEVREMRMKISEKCGHDPDKIFAYYQKAGERLRKSGKYKFVDPEPPNQNPDSSETSSDKVAD' A
#
# COMPACT_ATOMS: atom_id res chain seq x y z
N MET A 1 -10.07 -19.38 -16.84
CA MET A 1 -8.78 -20.04 -16.54
C MET A 1 -8.11 -19.21 -15.46
N ASP A 2 -8.27 -19.61 -14.20
CA ASP A 2 -7.61 -18.92 -13.09
C ASP A 2 -6.12 -19.25 -13.13
N LYS A 3 -5.31 -18.31 -13.61
CA LYS A 3 -3.86 -18.42 -13.51
C LYS A 3 -3.51 -18.29 -12.03
N LYS A 4 -3.14 -19.41 -11.40
CA LYS A 4 -2.53 -19.37 -10.06
C LYS A 4 -1.21 -18.62 -10.19
N ILE A 5 -1.14 -17.44 -9.58
CA ILE A 5 0.09 -16.66 -9.48
C ILE A 5 0.95 -17.36 -8.42
N ASP A 6 2.09 -17.90 -8.84
CA ASP A 6 3.09 -18.40 -7.91
C ASP A 6 3.91 -17.23 -7.37
N LEU A 7 3.57 -16.80 -6.15
CA LEU A 7 4.23 -15.70 -5.45
C LEU A 7 5.70 -15.98 -5.12
N ASN A 8 6.15 -17.25 -5.19
CA ASN A 8 7.53 -17.65 -4.93
C ASN A 8 8.36 -17.83 -6.21
N SER A 9 7.77 -17.64 -7.38
CA SER A 9 8.49 -17.75 -8.65
C SER A 9 9.60 -16.70 -8.75
N THR A 10 10.70 -17.05 -9.42
CA THR A 10 11.84 -16.14 -9.66
C THR A 10 11.40 -14.84 -10.34
N GLU A 11 10.46 -14.91 -11.29
CA GLU A 11 9.91 -13.74 -11.97
C GLU A 11 9.18 -12.80 -11.01
N MET A 12 8.34 -13.33 -10.12
CA MET A 12 7.67 -12.52 -9.09
C MET A 12 8.67 -11.89 -8.11
N ASN A 13 9.77 -12.56 -7.79
CA ASN A 13 10.84 -12.00 -6.96
C ASN A 13 11.50 -10.78 -7.63
N GLU A 14 11.71 -10.82 -8.94
CA GLU A 14 12.26 -9.68 -9.69
C GLU A 14 11.28 -8.49 -9.73
N VAL A 15 9.99 -8.75 -9.99
CA VAL A 15 8.95 -7.71 -9.95
C VAL A 15 8.86 -7.07 -8.56
N VAL A 16 8.88 -7.89 -7.50
CA VAL A 16 8.85 -7.39 -6.12
C VAL A 16 10.09 -6.54 -5.82
N LYS A 17 11.27 -6.94 -6.30
CA LYS A 17 12.51 -6.17 -6.16
C LYS A 17 12.40 -4.82 -6.86
N GLU A 18 11.91 -4.79 -8.11
CA GLU A 18 11.71 -3.56 -8.87
C GLU A 18 10.75 -2.60 -8.15
N VAL A 19 9.63 -3.12 -7.65
CA VAL A 19 8.67 -2.32 -6.87
C VAL A 19 9.31 -1.74 -5.61
N ARG A 20 10.13 -2.51 -4.90
CA ARG A 20 10.86 -2.03 -3.71
C ARG A 20 11.84 -0.91 -4.07
N GLU A 21 12.63 -1.08 -5.13
CA GLU A 21 13.56 -0.05 -5.60
C GLU A 21 12.84 1.24 -6.00
N MET A 22 11.70 1.14 -6.68
CA MET A 22 10.86 2.30 -7.00
C MET A 22 10.37 3.02 -5.74
N ARG A 23 9.89 2.27 -4.73
CA ARG A 23 9.44 2.84 -3.44
C ARG A 23 10.58 3.55 -2.70
N MET A 24 11.78 2.97 -2.70
CA MET A 24 12.97 3.60 -2.10
C MET A 24 13.29 4.93 -2.79
N LYS A 25 13.34 4.95 -4.12
CA LYS A 25 13.58 6.18 -4.90
C LYS A 25 12.51 7.25 -4.65
N ILE A 26 11.25 6.86 -4.48
CA ILE A 26 10.16 7.79 -4.12
C ILE A 26 10.38 8.33 -2.70
N SER A 27 10.73 7.47 -1.75
CA SER A 27 11.00 7.84 -0.37
C SER A 27 12.15 8.85 -0.29
N GLU A 28 13.28 8.59 -0.97
CA GLU A 28 14.42 9.51 -1.07
C GLU A 28 14.01 10.87 -1.64
N LYS A 29 13.25 10.88 -2.75
CA LYS A 29 12.73 12.13 -3.36
C LYS A 29 11.83 12.93 -2.43
N CYS A 30 11.13 12.26 -1.52
CA CYS A 30 10.26 12.90 -0.54
C CYS A 30 10.98 13.23 0.77
N GLY A 31 12.29 12.97 0.88
CA GLY A 31 13.05 13.18 2.12
C GLY A 31 12.65 12.23 3.24
N HIS A 32 12.18 11.02 2.90
CA HIS A 32 11.63 10.02 3.82
C HIS A 32 10.45 10.50 4.68
N ASP A 33 9.80 11.59 4.28
CA ASP A 33 8.65 12.18 4.96
C ASP A 33 7.35 11.46 4.56
N PRO A 34 6.64 10.82 5.51
CA PRO A 34 5.41 10.08 5.21
C PRO A 34 4.34 10.92 4.53
N ASP A 35 4.12 12.16 4.97
CA ASP A 35 3.06 13.02 4.44
C ASP A 35 3.34 13.38 2.97
N LYS A 36 4.60 13.69 2.66
CA LYS A 36 5.03 13.95 1.28
C LYS A 36 4.92 12.71 0.40
N ILE A 37 5.22 11.53 0.95
CA ILE A 37 5.06 10.25 0.24
C ILE A 37 3.59 9.98 -0.06
N PHE A 38 2.68 10.16 0.91
CA PHE A 38 1.25 10.01 0.70
C PHE A 38 0.72 10.98 -0.38
N ALA A 39 1.11 12.26 -0.29
CA ALA A 39 0.75 13.26 -1.30
C ALA A 39 1.27 12.89 -2.70
N TYR A 40 2.49 12.35 -2.80
CA TYR A 40 3.05 11.86 -4.05
C TYR A 40 2.19 10.75 -4.67
N TYR A 41 1.79 9.75 -3.88
CA TYR A 41 0.97 8.64 -4.36
C TYR A 41 -0.44 9.09 -4.76
N GLN A 42 -1.06 10.00 -4.01
CA GLN A 42 -2.36 10.56 -4.39
C GLN A 42 -2.30 11.27 -5.76
N LYS A 43 -1.32 12.16 -5.95
CA LYS A 43 -1.12 12.86 -7.22
C LYS A 43 -0.82 11.90 -8.38
N ALA A 44 -0.02 10.86 -8.14
CA ALA A 44 0.25 9.83 -9.12
C ALA A 44 -1.02 9.06 -9.49
N GLY A 45 -1.83 8.69 -8.49
CA GLY A 45 -3.11 8.01 -8.67
C GLY A 45 -4.11 8.85 -9.47
N GLU A 46 -4.24 10.14 -9.19
CA GLU A 46 -5.09 11.05 -9.97
C GLU A 46 -4.65 11.13 -11.43
N ARG A 47 -3.34 11.27 -11.70
CA ARG A 47 -2.81 11.30 -13.07
C ARG A 47 -3.11 10.01 -13.82
N LEU A 48 -2.98 8.87 -13.14
CA LEU A 48 -3.26 7.56 -13.73
C LEU A 48 -4.76 7.34 -13.96
N ARG A 49 -5.64 7.80 -13.05
CA ARG A 49 -7.09 7.83 -13.29
C ARG A 49 -7.43 8.64 -14.53
N LYS A 50 -6.87 9.86 -14.63
CA LYS A 50 -7.08 10.76 -15.77
C LYS A 50 -6.61 10.17 -17.11
N SER A 51 -5.63 9.26 -17.08
CA SER A 51 -5.14 8.61 -18.30
C SER A 51 -6.13 7.61 -18.92
N GLY A 52 -7.14 7.14 -18.17
CA GLY A 52 -8.10 6.13 -18.64
C GLY A 52 -7.52 4.73 -18.87
N LYS A 53 -6.20 4.54 -18.72
CA LYS A 53 -5.52 3.26 -18.98
C LYS A 53 -5.80 2.20 -17.92
N TYR A 54 -6.20 2.60 -16.72
CA TYR A 54 -6.34 1.72 -15.57
C TYR A 54 -7.74 1.85 -14.96
N LYS A 55 -8.32 0.72 -14.52
CA LYS A 55 -9.54 0.70 -13.71
C LYS A 55 -9.16 0.80 -12.24
N PHE A 56 -9.59 1.87 -11.58
CA PHE A 56 -9.37 2.06 -10.16
C PHE A 56 -10.52 1.43 -9.37
N VAL A 57 -10.19 0.81 -8.26
CA VAL A 57 -11.17 0.38 -7.25
C VAL A 57 -11.22 1.50 -6.22
N ASP A 58 -12.38 2.12 -6.07
CA ASP A 58 -12.58 3.07 -4.99
C ASP A 58 -12.73 2.30 -3.68
N PRO A 59 -12.13 2.78 -2.58
CA PRO A 59 -12.28 2.13 -1.28
C PRO A 59 -13.77 2.10 -0.92
N GLU A 60 -14.25 0.96 -0.41
CA GLU A 60 -15.59 0.87 0.14
C GLU A 60 -15.74 1.91 1.28
N PRO A 61 -16.89 2.59 1.37
CA PRO A 61 -17.12 3.52 2.46
C PRO A 61 -16.97 2.78 3.80
N PRO A 62 -16.37 3.40 4.83
CA PRO A 62 -16.18 2.77 6.11
C PRO A 62 -17.53 2.27 6.63
N ASN A 63 -17.64 0.95 6.76
CA ASN A 63 -18.81 0.32 7.33
C ASN A 63 -18.93 0.82 8.79
N GLN A 64 -19.98 1.58 9.09
CA GLN A 64 -20.24 2.11 10.42
C GLN A 64 -20.66 0.96 11.35
N ASN A 65 -19.70 0.16 11.81
CA ASN A 65 -19.89 -0.71 12.96
C ASN A 65 -18.93 -0.25 14.06
N PRO A 66 -19.41 0.48 15.07
CA PRO A 66 -18.63 0.75 16.27
C PRO A 66 -18.80 -0.44 17.23
N ASP A 67 -17.81 -1.32 17.31
CA ASP A 67 -17.52 -2.17 18.47
C ASP A 67 -16.36 -3.10 18.08
N SER A 68 -15.28 -3.27 18.83
CA SER A 68 -15.03 -2.88 20.22
C SER A 68 -13.52 -2.80 20.41
N SER A 69 -13.12 -1.75 21.13
CA SER A 69 -11.84 -1.64 21.81
C SER A 69 -11.73 -2.78 22.83
N GLU A 70 -10.74 -3.65 22.70
CA GLU A 70 -10.08 -4.22 23.88
C GLU A 70 -8.61 -3.82 23.88
N THR A 71 -8.36 -2.75 24.61
CA THR A 71 -7.08 -2.33 25.14
C THR A 71 -6.50 -3.40 26.05
N SER A 72 -5.30 -3.87 25.69
CA SER A 72 -4.16 -4.22 26.54
C SER A 72 -4.36 -4.26 28.07
N SER A 73 -3.92 -5.36 28.70
CA SER A 73 -3.28 -5.34 30.03
C SER A 73 -2.39 -6.57 30.21
N ASP A 74 -1.15 -6.50 29.73
CA ASP A 74 -0.05 -7.30 30.27
C ASP A 74 0.22 -6.83 31.70
N LYS A 75 0.09 -7.71 32.70
CA LYS A 75 0.55 -7.45 34.07
C LYS A 75 1.86 -8.18 34.33
N VAL A 76 2.89 -7.41 34.63
CA VAL A 76 4.15 -7.84 35.26
C VAL A 76 4.17 -7.33 36.71
N ALA A 77 4.86 -8.08 37.58
CA ALA A 77 5.18 -7.92 39.02
C ALA A 77 4.12 -8.49 39.99
N ASP A 78 4.45 -9.28 41.02
CA ASP A 78 5.70 -9.46 41.80
C ASP A 78 6.04 -10.95 42.02
#